data_AF-A0A1J0ELL9-F1
#
_entry.id   AF-A0A1J0ELL9-F1
#
_cell.length_a   1.000
_cell.length_b   1.000
_cell.length_c   1.000
_cell.angle_alpha   90.00
_cell.angle_beta   90.00
_cell.angle_gamma   90.00
#
_symmetry.space_group_name_H-M   'P 1'
#
loop_
_entity.id
_entity.type
_entity.pdbx_description
1 polymer ?
#
loop_
_entity_poly.entity_id
_entity_poly.type
_entity_poly.pdbx_seq_one_letter_code
_entity_poly.pdbx_strand_id
1 'polypeptide(L)'
;MFSNTVTLKTEMPAEFSVHATAYYHPVFSSVCFLPDDYAGDPNPDKKRFSSRSHATAHTSEFEVPLYVSVEGCVIGISHFTFLIFDMRETNQKKLGVASAELSVDTRLDDGNHPAPTPDEQVISVSCRYEDLEHSSVFQQELMCKGLDTNSKVLGMPHMKQLQGRTLRLKVSVADTTLE
;
A
#
# COMPACT_ATOMS: atom_id res chain seq x y z
N MET A 1 -5.02 25.19 7.82
CA MET A 1 -5.56 23.88 8.26
C MET A 1 -4.69 22.81 7.61
N PHE A 2 -4.00 21.99 8.38
CA PHE A 2 -3.28 20.84 7.83
C PHE A 2 -4.31 19.78 7.45
N SER A 3 -4.27 19.26 6.22
CA SER A 3 -5.15 18.16 5.84
C SER A 3 -4.76 16.90 6.62
N ASN A 4 -5.76 16.21 7.15
CA ASN A 4 -5.57 14.98 7.94
C ASN A 4 -5.67 13.71 7.07
N THR A 5 -5.52 13.86 5.75
CA THR A 5 -5.67 12.80 4.77
C THR A 5 -4.51 12.79 3.80
N VAL A 6 -4.30 11.65 3.16
CA VAL A 6 -3.45 11.47 1.97
C VAL A 6 -4.32 10.87 0.87
N THR A 7 -4.15 11.35 -0.36
CA THR A 7 -4.79 10.74 -1.53
C THR A 7 -3.94 9.56 -1.99
N LEU A 8 -4.41 8.34 -1.78
CA LEU A 8 -3.80 7.16 -2.38
C LEU A 8 -4.28 7.02 -3.82
N LYS A 9 -3.38 7.26 -4.76
CA LYS A 9 -3.61 7.08 -6.20
C LYS A 9 -2.94 5.80 -6.66
N THR A 10 -3.68 4.91 -7.32
CA THR A 10 -3.14 3.65 -7.85
C THR A 10 -3.25 3.65 -9.36
N GLU A 11 -2.12 3.58 -10.05
CA GLU A 11 -2.04 3.38 -11.50
C GLU A 11 -1.74 1.90 -11.77
N MET A 12 -2.70 1.21 -12.38
CA MET A 12 -2.65 -0.23 -12.61
C MET A 12 -2.61 -0.53 -14.10
N PRO A 13 -1.82 -1.53 -14.53
CA PRO A 13 -1.86 -2.03 -15.89
C PRO A 13 -3.21 -2.71 -16.19
N ALA A 14 -3.46 -2.94 -17.48
CA ALA A 14 -4.66 -3.67 -17.91
C ALA A 14 -4.74 -5.03 -17.23
N GLU A 15 -5.93 -5.40 -16.80
CA GLU A 15 -6.28 -6.68 -16.19
C GLU A 15 -5.61 -6.95 -14.83
N PHE A 16 -5.03 -5.93 -14.19
CA PHE A 16 -4.57 -6.01 -12.80
C PHE A 16 -5.60 -5.41 -11.84
N SER A 17 -5.63 -5.91 -10.61
CA SER A 17 -6.39 -5.29 -9.52
C SER A 17 -5.50 -5.07 -8.30
N VAL A 18 -5.89 -4.17 -7.42
CA VAL A 18 -5.16 -3.91 -6.17
C VAL A 18 -6.11 -3.83 -5.00
N HIS A 19 -5.74 -4.51 -3.91
CA HIS A 19 -6.31 -4.30 -2.59
C HIS A 19 -5.27 -3.64 -1.71
N ALA A 20 -5.49 -2.37 -1.37
CA ALA A 20 -4.68 -1.62 -0.43
C ALA A 20 -5.30 -1.71 0.97
N THR A 21 -4.48 -1.96 1.99
CA THR A 21 -4.88 -1.85 3.39
C THR A 21 -3.97 -0.84 4.07
N ALA A 22 -4.56 0.23 4.60
CA ALA A 22 -3.87 1.16 5.49
C ALA A 22 -4.02 0.65 6.92
N TYR A 23 -2.91 0.57 7.65
CA TYR A 23 -2.88 0.14 9.04
C TYR A 23 -2.54 1.31 9.97
N TYR A 24 -3.07 1.27 11.18
CA TYR A 24 -3.02 2.36 12.14
C TYR A 24 -2.55 1.85 13.49
N HIS A 25 -1.61 2.56 14.10
CA HIS A 25 -1.12 2.28 15.46
C HIS A 25 -1.28 3.51 16.36
N PRO A 26 -1.36 3.33 17.69
CA PRO A 26 -1.35 4.44 18.64
C PRO A 26 -0.16 5.38 18.39
N VAL A 27 -0.45 6.69 18.31
CA VAL A 27 0.58 7.73 18.02
C VAL A 27 1.48 7.99 19.23
N PHE A 28 0.92 7.81 20.43
CA PHE A 28 1.63 7.98 21.69
C PHE A 28 1.99 6.61 22.27
N SER A 29 2.95 6.56 23.19
CA SER A 29 3.27 5.36 23.99
C SER A 29 2.14 4.92 24.93
N SER A 30 0.94 5.51 24.81
CA SER A 30 -0.27 5.08 25.50
C SER A 30 -0.83 3.83 24.82
N VAL A 31 -1.09 2.78 25.61
CA VAL A 31 -1.82 1.62 25.14
C VAL A 31 -3.29 2.00 24.98
N CYS A 32 -3.84 1.78 23.79
CA CYS A 32 -5.27 1.92 23.55
C CYS A 32 -5.92 0.55 23.69
N PHE A 33 -6.91 0.47 24.58
CA PHE A 33 -7.73 -0.71 24.76
C PHE A 33 -9.08 -0.46 24.11
N LEU A 34 -9.46 -1.35 23.20
CA LEU A 34 -10.81 -1.38 22.67
C LEU A 34 -11.67 -2.19 23.65
N PRO A 35 -12.75 -1.63 24.22
CA PRO A 35 -13.60 -2.38 25.12
C PRO A 35 -14.35 -3.50 24.36
N ASP A 36 -14.62 -4.62 25.04
CA ASP A 36 -15.23 -5.82 24.42
C ASP A 36 -16.64 -5.55 23.87
N ASP A 37 -17.35 -4.55 24.40
CA ASP A 37 -18.67 -4.10 23.98
C ASP A 37 -18.65 -2.92 22.98
N TYR A 38 -17.48 -2.61 22.40
CA TYR A 38 -17.37 -1.56 21.40
C TYR A 38 -18.29 -1.81 20.20
N ALA A 39 -19.27 -0.93 20.03
CA ALA A 39 -20.29 -1.02 18.98
C ALA A 39 -19.88 -0.35 17.65
N GLY A 40 -18.66 0.21 17.56
CA GLY A 40 -18.16 0.83 16.34
C GLY A 40 -17.47 -0.16 15.39
N ASP A 41 -16.53 0.33 14.58
CA ASP A 41 -15.82 -0.52 13.61
C ASP A 41 -14.98 -1.61 14.31
N PRO A 42 -15.25 -2.91 14.12
CA PRO A 42 -14.51 -3.98 14.78
C PRO A 42 -13.02 -4.07 14.36
N ASN A 43 -12.60 -3.34 13.32
CA ASN A 43 -11.21 -3.30 12.87
C ASN A 43 -10.74 -1.84 12.71
N PRO A 44 -10.76 -1.04 13.78
CA PRO A 44 -10.43 0.38 13.68
C PRO A 44 -8.93 0.60 13.37
N ASP A 45 -8.12 -0.45 13.56
CA ASP A 45 -6.70 -0.53 13.27
C ASP A 45 -6.38 -0.61 11.76
N LYS A 46 -7.39 -0.76 10.89
CA LYS A 46 -7.15 -0.84 9.44
C LYS A 46 -8.31 -0.31 8.59
N LYS A 47 -7.97 0.21 7.41
CA LYS A 47 -8.94 0.55 6.36
C LYS A 47 -8.56 -0.11 5.04
N ARG A 48 -9.54 -0.67 4.35
CA ARG A 48 -9.35 -1.39 3.09
C ARG A 48 -9.88 -0.57 1.92
N PHE A 49 -9.11 -0.53 0.84
CA PHE A 49 -9.42 0.13 -0.41
C PHE A 49 -9.16 -0.87 -1.53
N SER A 50 -10.05 -0.96 -2.51
CA SER A 50 -9.89 -1.88 -3.62
C SER A 50 -10.20 -1.21 -4.95
N SER A 51 -9.35 -1.48 -5.93
CA SER A 51 -9.57 -1.19 -7.33
C SER A 51 -9.75 -2.50 -8.06
N ARG A 52 -10.85 -2.66 -8.80
CA ARG A 52 -11.09 -3.85 -9.63
C ARG A 52 -10.21 -3.82 -10.87
N SER A 53 -10.06 -4.96 -11.52
CA SER A 53 -9.40 -5.02 -12.82
C SER A 53 -10.29 -4.46 -13.93
N HIS A 54 -9.62 -3.88 -14.93
CA HIS A 54 -10.24 -3.35 -16.13
C HIS A 54 -9.49 -3.86 -17.36
N ALA A 55 -10.16 -4.00 -18.50
CA ALA A 55 -9.53 -4.44 -19.76
C ALA A 55 -8.44 -3.48 -20.29
N THR A 56 -8.35 -2.27 -19.74
CA THR A 56 -7.34 -1.27 -20.08
C THR A 56 -6.66 -0.78 -18.81
N ALA A 57 -5.48 -0.17 -18.97
CA ALA A 57 -4.79 0.49 -17.85
C ALA A 57 -5.72 1.53 -17.22
N HIS A 58 -5.75 1.58 -15.89
CA HIS A 58 -6.70 2.39 -15.16
C HIS A 58 -6.06 3.02 -13.93
N THR A 59 -6.77 4.00 -13.38
CA THR A 59 -6.33 4.76 -12.22
C THR A 59 -7.49 4.89 -11.24
N SER A 60 -7.17 4.69 -9.96
CA SER A 60 -8.13 4.83 -8.86
C SER A 60 -7.55 5.74 -7.81
N GLU A 61 -8.41 6.54 -7.16
CA GLU A 61 -8.02 7.49 -6.12
C GLU A 61 -8.87 7.25 -4.87
N PHE A 62 -8.22 7.20 -3.72
CA PHE A 62 -8.84 6.95 -2.43
C PHE A 62 -8.36 7.99 -1.42
N GLU A 63 -9.27 8.60 -0.68
CA GLU A 63 -8.91 9.43 0.46
C GLU A 63 -8.63 8.54 1.67
N VAL A 64 -7.41 8.59 2.17
CA VAL A 64 -6.97 7.78 3.32
C VAL A 64 -6.72 8.71 4.49
N PRO A 65 -7.40 8.52 5.64
CA PRO A 65 -7.10 9.31 6.82
C PRO A 65 -5.69 8.98 7.31
N LEU A 66 -4.95 9.99 7.74
CA LEU A 66 -3.65 9.82 8.38
C LEU A 66 -3.79 9.55 9.88
N TYR A 67 -4.90 9.99 10.47
CA TYR A 67 -5.24 9.76 11.87
C TYR A 67 -6.72 9.42 12.00
N VAL A 68 -7.03 8.52 12.93
CA VAL A 68 -8.40 8.11 13.28
C VAL A 68 -8.56 8.24 14.80
N SER A 69 -9.72 8.70 15.24
CA SER A 69 -10.09 8.72 16.66
C SER A 69 -11.08 7.61 16.96
N VAL A 70 -10.80 6.82 17.99
CA VAL A 70 -11.56 5.63 18.42
C VAL A 70 -11.75 5.73 19.92
N GLU A 71 -12.96 6.04 20.39
CA GLU A 71 -13.27 6.18 21.84
C GLU A 71 -12.24 7.02 22.63
N GLY A 72 -11.78 8.14 22.04
CA GLY A 72 -10.79 9.03 22.66
C GLY A 72 -9.32 8.61 22.48
N CYS A 73 -9.04 7.43 21.90
CA CYS A 73 -7.71 7.07 21.42
C CYS A 73 -7.47 7.65 20.03
N VAL A 74 -6.29 8.24 19.81
CA VAL A 74 -5.85 8.67 18.48
C VAL A 74 -4.81 7.68 17.95
N ILE A 75 -5.14 7.04 16.83
CA ILE A 75 -4.24 6.17 16.08
C ILE A 75 -3.82 6.86 14.78
N GLY A 76 -2.56 6.71 14.40
CA GLY A 76 -1.97 7.28 13.20
C GLY A 76 -1.57 6.17 12.23
N ILE A 77 -1.57 6.49 10.94
CA ILE A 77 -1.17 5.53 9.91
C ILE A 77 0.28 5.08 10.13
N SER A 78 0.50 3.77 10.05
CA SER A 78 1.81 3.14 10.29
C SER A 78 2.39 2.53 9.03
N HIS A 79 1.56 1.93 8.18
CA HIS A 79 1.99 1.36 6.90
C HIS A 79 0.79 1.11 5.98
N PHE A 80 1.10 0.90 4.71
CA PHE A 80 0.20 0.35 3.71
C PHE A 80 0.68 -1.03 3.27
N THR A 81 -0.24 -1.98 3.14
CA THR A 81 0.00 -3.22 2.41
C THR A 81 -0.80 -3.19 1.11
N PHE A 82 -0.16 -3.58 0.02
CA PHE A 82 -0.76 -3.71 -1.30
C PHE A 82 -0.74 -5.18 -1.71
N LEU A 83 -1.92 -5.74 -1.96
CA LEU A 83 -2.07 -7.02 -2.66
C LEU A 83 -2.41 -6.71 -4.11
N ILE A 84 -1.51 -7.06 -5.01
CA ILE A 84 -1.63 -6.85 -6.45
C ILE A 84 -1.98 -8.19 -7.08
N PHE A 85 -3.04 -8.23 -7.88
CA PHE A 85 -3.50 -9.44 -8.55
C PHE A 85 -3.39 -9.27 -10.07
N ASP A 86 -2.78 -10.24 -10.75
CA ASP A 86 -2.85 -10.42 -12.20
C ASP A 86 -4.10 -11.25 -12.53
N MET A 87 -5.12 -10.62 -13.11
CA MET A 87 -6.37 -11.29 -13.46
C MET A 87 -6.35 -11.89 -14.87
N ARG A 88 -5.26 -11.71 -15.63
CA ARG A 88 -5.05 -12.35 -16.95
C ARG A 88 -4.76 -13.82 -16.80
N GLU A 89 -4.07 -14.15 -15.70
CA GLU A 89 -3.53 -15.47 -15.50
C GLU A 89 -4.62 -16.43 -15.03
N THR A 90 -5.06 -17.28 -15.96
CA THR A 90 -6.01 -18.37 -15.71
C THR A 90 -5.33 -19.71 -15.44
N ASN A 91 -4.00 -19.78 -15.64
CA ASN A 91 -3.24 -21.00 -15.39
C ASN A 91 -3.13 -21.24 -13.88
N GLN A 92 -3.76 -22.31 -13.43
CA GLN A 92 -3.76 -22.73 -12.03
C GLN A 92 -2.36 -23.02 -11.47
N LYS A 93 -1.34 -23.22 -12.33
CA LYS A 93 0.06 -23.40 -11.90
C LYS A 93 0.81 -22.09 -11.68
N LYS A 94 0.20 -20.93 -11.89
CA LYS A 94 0.87 -19.64 -11.66
C LYS A 94 0.08 -18.85 -10.61
N LEU A 95 0.78 -18.41 -9.57
CA LEU A 95 0.19 -17.59 -8.54
C LEU A 95 0.18 -16.13 -9.00
N GLY A 96 -0.95 -15.65 -9.50
CA GLY A 96 -1.15 -14.28 -9.98
C GLY A 96 -1.37 -13.26 -8.85
N VAL A 97 -0.73 -13.41 -7.69
CA VAL A 97 -0.84 -12.46 -6.59
C VAL A 97 0.52 -12.13 -6.02
N ALA A 98 0.74 -10.85 -5.72
CA ALA A 98 1.95 -10.34 -5.08
C ALA A 98 1.59 -9.41 -3.92
N SER A 99 2.45 -9.37 -2.90
CA SER A 99 2.36 -8.40 -1.81
C SER A 99 3.52 -7.41 -1.83
N ALA A 100 3.22 -6.14 -1.53
CA ALA A 100 4.18 -5.08 -1.29
C ALA A 100 3.75 -4.23 -0.10
N GLU A 101 4.70 -3.61 0.59
CA GLU A 101 4.46 -2.83 1.80
C GLU A 101 5.14 -1.46 1.71
N LEU A 102 4.46 -0.41 2.16
CA LEU A 102 5.04 0.91 2.36
C LEU A 102 4.89 1.28 3.84
N SER A 103 6.01 1.35 4.56
CA SER A 103 5.99 1.81 5.95
C SER A 103 5.86 3.33 6.03
N VAL A 104 5.43 3.88 7.16
CA VAL A 104 5.35 5.33 7.39
C VAL A 104 6.16 5.66 8.64
N ASP A 105 7.11 6.60 8.52
CA ASP A 105 7.83 7.10 9.69
C ASP A 105 6.94 8.08 10.47
N THR A 106 6.61 7.70 11.70
CA THR A 106 5.77 8.45 12.62
C THR A 106 6.57 9.27 13.63
N ARG A 107 7.90 9.21 13.60
CA ARG A 107 8.76 9.94 14.53
C ARG A 107 8.58 11.44 14.35
N LEU A 108 8.52 12.17 15.45
CA LEU A 108 8.53 13.63 15.44
C LEU A 108 9.99 14.07 15.35
N ASP A 109 10.51 14.26 14.13
CA ASP A 109 11.87 14.80 13.97
C ASP A 109 11.91 16.26 14.45
N ASP A 110 12.86 16.56 15.35
CA ASP A 110 12.93 17.77 16.17
C ASP A 110 13.90 18.83 15.60
N GLY A 111 14.43 18.64 14.37
CA GLY A 111 15.45 19.56 13.88
C GLY A 111 15.75 19.60 12.40
N ASN A 112 15.19 18.71 11.57
CA ASN A 112 15.50 18.74 10.14
C ASN A 112 14.45 19.55 9.38
N HIS A 113 14.89 20.65 8.74
CA HIS A 113 14.07 21.34 7.74
C HIS A 113 13.73 20.32 6.65
N PRO A 114 12.45 19.94 6.47
CA PRO A 114 12.12 19.00 5.41
C PRO A 114 12.45 19.66 4.08
N ALA A 115 13.25 18.98 3.27
CA ALA A 115 13.41 19.32 1.86
C ALA A 115 12.01 19.50 1.23
N PRO A 116 11.84 20.42 0.26
CA PRO A 116 10.57 20.66 -0.38
C PRO A 116 10.00 19.32 -0.86
N THR A 117 8.94 18.89 -0.18
CA THR A 117 8.30 17.63 -0.48
C THR A 117 7.43 17.89 -1.71
N PRO A 118 7.48 17.06 -2.76
CA PRO A 118 6.63 17.22 -3.92
C PRO A 118 5.15 17.01 -3.54
N ASP A 119 4.24 17.73 -4.19
CA ASP A 119 2.79 17.60 -3.96
C ASP A 119 2.29 16.16 -4.22
N GLU A 120 3.05 15.42 -5.01
CA GLU A 120 2.86 14.02 -5.29
C GLU A 120 4.14 13.21 -5.04
N GLN A 121 4.02 12.14 -4.26
CA GLN A 121 5.05 11.14 -4.05
C GLN A 121 4.74 9.91 -4.90
N VAL A 122 5.60 9.61 -5.87
CA VAL A 122 5.44 8.44 -6.74
C VAL A 122 6.26 7.27 -6.23
N ILE A 123 5.62 6.11 -6.10
CA ILE A 123 6.23 4.83 -5.78
C ILE A 123 6.04 3.93 -6.99
N SER A 124 7.13 3.61 -7.67
CA SER A 124 7.08 2.73 -8.84
C SER A 124 7.34 1.29 -8.42
N VAL A 125 6.46 0.39 -8.82
CA VAL A 125 6.53 -1.05 -8.56
C VAL A 125 6.63 -1.78 -9.88
N SER A 126 7.58 -2.71 -9.97
CA SER A 126 7.73 -3.62 -11.10
C SER A 126 7.40 -5.04 -10.68
N CYS A 127 6.51 -5.66 -11.43
CA CYS A 127 6.04 -7.01 -11.24
C CYS A 127 6.57 -7.92 -12.34
N ARG A 128 7.01 -9.12 -11.98
CA ARG A 128 7.43 -10.17 -12.91
C ARG A 128 7.12 -11.54 -12.34
N TYR A 129 6.98 -12.55 -13.20
CA TYR A 129 6.91 -13.93 -12.74
C TYR A 129 8.32 -14.44 -12.43
N GLU A 130 8.50 -15.00 -11.24
CA GLU A 130 9.70 -15.74 -10.86
C GLU A 130 9.34 -17.22 -10.69
N ASP A 131 10.22 -18.11 -11.14
CA ASP A 131 10.03 -19.55 -10.99
C ASP A 131 10.14 -19.96 -9.52
N LEU A 132 9.21 -20.80 -9.08
CA LEU A 132 9.23 -21.38 -7.74
C LEU A 132 9.95 -22.71 -7.79
N GLU A 133 11.27 -22.67 -7.56
CA GLU A 133 12.04 -23.90 -7.39
C GLU A 133 11.45 -24.71 -6.21
N HIS A 134 11.15 -25.99 -6.46
CA HIS A 134 10.64 -26.97 -5.50
C HIS A 134 9.16 -26.89 -5.09
N SER A 135 8.34 -26.04 -5.72
CA SER A 135 6.89 -26.07 -5.47
C SER A 135 6.20 -27.12 -6.36
N SER A 136 5.46 -28.06 -5.73
CA SER A 136 4.66 -29.07 -6.43
C SER A 136 3.29 -28.56 -6.89
N VAL A 137 2.88 -27.39 -6.41
CA VAL A 137 1.54 -26.81 -6.63
C VAL A 137 1.60 -25.69 -7.67
N PHE A 138 2.51 -24.75 -7.48
CA PHE A 138 2.72 -23.60 -8.38
C PHE A 138 4.11 -23.66 -9.02
N GLN A 139 4.20 -23.39 -10.31
CA GLN A 139 5.46 -23.30 -11.06
C GLN A 139 6.06 -21.90 -10.98
N GLN A 140 5.23 -20.86 -10.94
CA GLN A 140 5.68 -19.47 -10.88
C GLN A 140 4.81 -18.66 -9.92
N GLU A 141 5.39 -17.61 -9.36
CA GLU A 141 4.71 -16.62 -8.54
C GLU A 141 4.93 -15.22 -9.11
N LEU A 142 3.89 -14.39 -9.06
CA LEU A 142 4.01 -12.97 -9.33
C LEU A 142 4.81 -12.29 -8.20
N MET A 143 5.98 -11.78 -8.55
CA MET A 143 6.85 -11.02 -7.65
C MET A 143 6.78 -9.54 -8.02
N CYS A 144 6.31 -8.70 -7.09
CA CYS A 144 6.33 -7.25 -7.23
C CYS A 144 7.36 -6.62 -6.29
N LYS A 145 8.23 -5.77 -6.81
CA LYS A 145 9.29 -5.07 -6.06
C LYS A 145 9.26 -3.58 -6.41
N GLY A 146 9.56 -2.72 -5.44
CA GLY A 146 9.79 -1.30 -5.69
C GLY A 146 10.99 -1.12 -6.62
N LEU A 147 10.88 -0.24 -7.62
CA LEU A 147 11.99 0.03 -8.54
C LEU A 147 13.17 0.67 -7.83
N ASP A 148 12.91 1.58 -6.90
CA ASP A 148 13.95 2.31 -6.17
C ASP A 148 14.58 1.46 -5.06
N THR A 149 13.79 0.58 -4.42
CA THR A 149 14.24 -0.23 -3.28
C THR A 149 14.69 -1.64 -3.66
N ASN A 150 14.32 -2.11 -4.85
CA ASN A 150 14.46 -3.51 -5.30
C ASN A 150 13.94 -4.53 -4.26
N SER A 151 12.89 -4.16 -3.53
CA SER A 151 12.33 -4.94 -2.41
C SER A 151 10.81 -4.88 -2.40
N LYS A 152 10.17 -5.82 -1.68
CA LYS A 152 8.73 -5.75 -1.37
C LYS A 152 8.41 -4.58 -0.43
N VAL A 153 9.41 -4.09 0.32
CA VAL A 153 9.32 -2.86 1.10
C VAL A 153 9.62 -1.68 0.16
N LEU A 154 8.60 -0.87 -0.09
CA LEU A 154 8.57 0.18 -1.09
C LEU A 154 9.20 1.50 -0.61
N GLY A 155 9.46 1.61 0.69
CA GLY A 155 10.06 2.79 1.31
C GLY A 155 9.43 3.12 2.65
N MET A 156 9.83 4.27 3.20
CA MET A 156 9.36 4.75 4.49
C MET A 156 9.21 6.29 4.48
N PRO A 157 8.21 6.86 3.78
CA PRO A 157 7.92 8.28 3.86
C PRO A 157 7.60 8.72 5.29
N HIS A 158 7.99 9.94 5.61
CA HIS A 158 7.61 10.56 6.86
C HIS A 158 6.15 10.99 6.83
N MET A 159 5.43 10.90 7.95
CA MET A 159 4.01 11.27 8.05
C MET A 159 3.70 12.67 7.48
N LYS A 160 4.53 13.67 7.82
CA LYS A 160 4.44 15.05 7.28
C LYS A 160 4.52 15.13 5.75
N GLN A 161 5.16 14.16 5.09
CA GLN A 161 5.27 14.07 3.64
C GLN A 161 3.99 13.52 2.99
N LEU A 162 3.05 13.00 3.77
CA LEU A 162 1.76 12.48 3.28
C LEU A 162 0.60 13.47 3.50
N GLN A 163 0.70 14.37 4.49
CA GLN A 163 -0.37 15.30 4.87
C GLN A 163 -0.81 16.20 3.71
N GLY A 164 -2.06 15.99 3.26
CA GLY A 164 -2.68 16.75 2.18
C GLY A 164 -2.09 16.52 0.80
N ARG A 165 -1.33 15.43 0.63
CA ARG A 165 -0.58 15.13 -0.60
C ARG A 165 -1.10 13.88 -1.28
N THR A 166 -0.59 13.63 -2.47
CA THR A 166 -0.90 12.41 -3.21
C THR A 166 0.24 11.40 -3.07
N LEU A 167 -0.11 10.18 -2.66
CA LEU A 167 0.76 9.02 -2.70
C LEU A 167 0.36 8.18 -3.92
N ARG A 168 1.18 8.19 -4.97
CA ARG A 168 0.91 7.49 -6.22
C ARG A 168 1.67 6.16 -6.29
N LEU A 169 0.96 5.05 -6.21
CA LEU A 169 1.47 3.71 -6.51
C LEU A 169 1.34 3.44 -8.00
N LYS A 170 2.46 3.34 -8.72
CA LYS A 170 2.48 3.02 -10.15
C LYS A 170 2.99 1.61 -10.36
N VAL A 171 2.12 0.71 -10.83
CA VAL A 171 2.47 -0.69 -11.08
C VAL A 171 2.78 -0.88 -12.56
N SER A 172 3.88 -1.59 -12.83
CA SER A 172 4.30 -2.00 -14.16
C SER A 172 4.59 -3.50 -14.14
N VAL A 173 4.44 -4.15 -15.29
CA VAL A 173 4.74 -5.57 -15.45
C VAL A 173 5.87 -5.67 -16.46
N ALA A 174 6.94 -6.37 -16.11
CA ALA A 174 7.95 -6.72 -17.09
C ALA A 174 7.36 -7.82 -17.99
N ASP A 175 7.30 -7.58 -19.29
CA ASP A 175 6.96 -8.62 -20.25
C ASP A 175 8.02 -9.73 -20.15
N THR A 176 7.60 -10.93 -19.77
CA THR A 176 8.36 -12.14 -20.05
C THR A 176 8.23 -12.38 -21.55
N THR A 177 9.08 -11.73 -22.35
CA THR A 177 9.39 -12.21 -23.70
C THR A 177 10.03 -13.58 -23.56
N LEU A 178 9.20 -14.61 -23.66
CA LEU A 178 9.62 -15.93 -24.10
C LEU A 178 10.00 -15.78 -25.58
N GLU A 179 11.27 -15.50 -25.84
CA GLU A 179 11.91 -15.86 -27.11
C GLU A 179 12.32 -17.34 -27.10
#